data_AF-A0A6I2G096-F1
#
_entry.id   AF-A0A6I2G096-F1
#
_cell.length_a   1.000
_cell.length_b   1.000
_cell.length_c   1.000
_cell.angle_alpha   90.00
_cell.angle_beta   90.00
_cell.angle_gamma   90.00
#
_symmetry.space_group_name_H-M   'P 1'
#
loop_
_entity.id
_entity.type
_entity.pdbx_description
1 polymer ?
#
loop_
_entity_poly.entity_id
_entity_poly.type
_entity_poly.pdbx_seq_one_letter_code
_entity_poly.pdbx_strand_id
1 'polypeptide(L)'
;MVFEAGFVLPAPDSELPIAPCRSVRFRWVRRPAPVRAQSSAQSRPASCRNHVMRKAAERRTGTVALQRVLRASHAAKSGRCDEGDTTPLQFAGAALRLALEVLDGRRSPVQLRPLAEAGVIAALHTLAERGQAPGYELGAATLTRIDVIMAGARAAEVCAGYDRGTRHFALAARIVRGRSGWRLTVFRVC
;
A
#
# COMPACT_ATOMS: atom_id res chain seq x y z
N MET A 1 31.67 39.59 45.05
CA MET A 1 30.41 39.60 45.82
C MET A 1 29.28 39.61 44.80
N VAL A 2 28.22 38.81 44.78
CA VAL A 2 27.75 37.57 45.41
C VAL A 2 26.68 37.06 44.41
N PHE A 3 26.50 35.75 44.33
CA PHE A 3 25.52 35.02 43.53
C PHE A 3 24.07 35.50 43.73
N GLU A 4 23.23 35.34 42.70
CA GLU A 4 21.82 34.94 42.91
C GLU A 4 21.35 34.10 41.72
N ALA A 5 20.79 32.95 42.07
CA ALA A 5 20.33 31.90 41.19
C ALA A 5 18.81 31.78 41.31
N GLY A 6 18.13 31.46 40.21
CA GLY A 6 16.71 31.12 40.21
C GLY A 6 16.07 31.49 38.87
N PHE A 7 15.27 30.67 38.20
CA PHE A 7 14.65 29.41 38.54
C PHE A 7 14.32 28.73 37.20
N VAL A 8 14.94 27.60 36.88
CA VAL A 8 14.55 26.79 35.72
C VAL A 8 13.34 25.98 36.15
N LEU A 9 12.17 26.30 35.60
CA LEU A 9 10.99 25.44 35.72
C LEU A 9 11.24 24.14 34.94
N PRO A 10 11.10 22.95 35.55
CA PRO A 10 11.08 21.70 34.79
C PRO A 10 9.82 21.64 33.94
N ALA A 11 9.97 21.42 32.64
CA ALA A 11 8.84 21.11 31.77
C ALA A 11 8.20 19.79 32.24
N PRO A 12 6.86 19.71 32.29
CA PRO A 12 6.16 18.51 32.74
C PRO A 12 6.37 17.35 31.75
N ASP A 13 6.79 16.21 32.30
CA ASP A 13 6.83 14.89 31.65
C ASP A 13 5.47 14.59 31.01
N SER A 14 5.37 14.84 29.71
CA SER A 14 4.22 14.46 28.90
C SER A 14 4.56 13.17 28.14
N GLU A 15 4.88 12.11 28.89
CA GLU A 15 4.86 10.74 28.36
C GLU A 15 3.40 10.37 28.11
N LEU A 16 2.93 10.68 26.90
CA LEU A 16 1.70 10.08 26.38
C LEU A 16 1.99 8.58 26.19
N PRO A 17 1.17 7.68 26.76
CA PRO A 17 1.36 6.25 26.57
C PRO A 17 1.22 5.94 25.08
N ILE A 18 2.30 5.41 24.49
CA ILE A 18 2.30 4.85 23.14
C ILE A 18 1.34 3.66 23.18
N ALA A 19 0.07 3.90 22.84
CA ALA A 19 -0.89 2.83 22.69
C ALA A 19 -0.36 1.86 21.64
N PRO A 20 -0.23 0.55 21.93
CA PRO A 20 0.16 -0.41 20.93
C PRO A 20 -0.86 -0.35 19.78
N CYS A 21 -0.37 -0.19 18.56
CA CYS A 21 -1.19 -0.20 17.36
C CYS A 21 -2.13 -1.40 17.43
N ARG A 22 -3.44 -1.12 17.55
CA ARG A 22 -4.48 -2.14 17.55
C ARG A 22 -4.30 -2.94 16.28
N SER A 23 -3.84 -4.18 16.42
CA SER A 23 -3.53 -5.07 15.30
C SER A 23 -4.83 -5.27 14.50
N VAL A 24 -5.00 -4.51 13.43
CA VAL A 24 -6.02 -4.84 12.43
C VAL A 24 -5.54 -6.17 11.87
N ARG A 25 -6.24 -7.25 12.23
CA ARG A 25 -6.02 -8.57 11.64
C ARG A 25 -6.34 -8.46 10.16
N PHE A 26 -5.35 -8.08 9.36
CA PHE A 26 -5.41 -8.21 7.92
C PHE A 26 -5.47 -9.70 7.61
N ARG A 27 -6.67 -10.16 7.28
CA ARG A 27 -6.89 -11.54 6.83
C ARG A 27 -6.26 -11.67 5.45
N TRP A 28 -4.99 -12.05 5.43
CA TRP A 28 -4.33 -12.58 4.26
C TRP A 28 -5.13 -13.81 3.80
N VAL A 29 -5.94 -13.65 2.75
CA VAL A 29 -6.58 -14.79 2.11
C VAL A 29 -5.46 -15.56 1.41
N ARG A 30 -4.95 -16.60 2.07
CA ARG A 30 -4.05 -17.60 1.49
C ARG A 30 -4.75 -18.18 0.25
N ARG A 31 -4.06 -18.15 -0.90
CA ARG A 31 -4.47 -18.89 -2.10
C ARG A 31 -4.62 -20.38 -1.73
N PRO A 32 -5.76 -21.05 -2.02
CA PRO A 32 -5.85 -22.49 -1.87
C PRO A 32 -4.97 -23.17 -2.94
N ALA A 33 -4.21 -24.18 -2.51
CA ALA A 33 -3.43 -25.05 -3.39
C ALA A 33 -4.37 -25.91 -4.27
N PRO A 34 -4.00 -26.26 -5.51
CA PRO A 34 -4.80 -27.14 -6.34
C PRO A 34 -4.81 -28.57 -5.77
N VAL A 35 -6.00 -29.06 -5.40
CA VAL A 35 -6.24 -30.46 -5.03
C VAL A 35 -6.16 -31.32 -6.28
N ARG A 36 -5.29 -32.33 -6.22
CA ARG A 36 -5.12 -33.40 -7.21
C ARG A 36 -6.39 -34.26 -7.22
N ALA A 37 -7.09 -34.29 -8.35
CA ALA A 37 -8.26 -35.12 -8.56
C ALA A 37 -7.87 -36.60 -8.60
N GLN A 38 -8.44 -37.41 -7.72
CA GLN A 38 -8.51 -38.86 -7.89
C GLN A 38 -9.99 -39.27 -7.90
N SER A 39 -10.33 -40.04 -8.92
CA SER A 39 -11.64 -40.59 -9.24
C SER A 39 -11.92 -41.86 -8.45
N SER A 40 -13.09 -41.97 -7.83
CA SER A 40 -13.84 -43.23 -7.77
C SER A 40 -15.28 -43.05 -7.27
N ALA A 41 -16.18 -43.55 -8.12
CA ALA A 41 -17.49 -44.17 -7.94
C ALA A 41 -18.31 -44.05 -6.63
N GLN A 42 -19.59 -43.66 -6.86
CA GLN A 42 -20.84 -44.27 -6.35
C GLN A 42 -21.26 -44.10 -4.88
N SER A 43 -22.30 -43.30 -4.66
CA SER A 43 -23.70 -43.74 -4.44
C SER A 43 -24.59 -42.56 -3.98
N ARG A 44 -25.85 -42.51 -4.43
CA ARG A 44 -26.88 -41.51 -4.03
C ARG A 44 -27.81 -42.15 -2.98
N PRO A 45 -28.58 -41.35 -2.20
CA PRO A 45 -29.91 -40.97 -2.70
C PRO A 45 -30.35 -39.51 -2.41
N ALA A 46 -31.42 -39.12 -3.11
CA ALA A 46 -32.47 -38.11 -2.87
C ALA A 46 -32.15 -36.84 -2.06
N SER A 47 -32.66 -35.64 -2.33
CA SER A 47 -33.59 -35.06 -3.31
C SER A 47 -33.69 -33.60 -2.84
N CYS A 48 -33.45 -32.62 -3.70
CA CYS A 48 -34.01 -31.27 -3.62
C CYS A 48 -33.83 -30.63 -5.00
N ARG A 49 -34.95 -30.51 -5.72
CA ARG A 49 -35.04 -29.89 -7.05
C ARG A 49 -34.77 -28.38 -6.93
N ASN A 50 -33.75 -27.88 -7.61
CA ASN A 50 -33.71 -26.49 -8.04
C ASN A 50 -33.53 -26.48 -9.57
N HIS A 51 -34.60 -26.08 -10.25
CA HIS A 51 -34.64 -25.86 -11.69
C HIS A 51 -33.81 -24.60 -11.99
N VAL A 52 -32.59 -24.78 -12.50
CA VAL A 52 -31.83 -23.69 -13.13
C VAL A 52 -31.89 -23.91 -14.64
N MET A 53 -32.52 -22.96 -15.33
CA MET A 53 -32.60 -22.86 -16.79
C MET A 53 -31.21 -22.98 -17.41
N ARG A 54 -31.03 -23.99 -18.27
CA ARG A 54 -29.87 -24.12 -19.17
C ARG A 54 -29.92 -23.02 -20.22
N LYS A 55 -28.96 -22.09 -20.20
CA LYS A 55 -28.51 -21.45 -21.44
C LYS A 55 -27.30 -22.21 -21.97
N ALA A 56 -27.38 -22.56 -23.24
CA ALA A 56 -26.39 -23.32 -23.99
C ALA A 56 -25.01 -22.66 -23.92
N ALA A 57 -24.01 -23.48 -23.60
CA ALA A 57 -22.60 -23.14 -23.70
C ALA A 57 -22.13 -23.39 -25.13
N GLU A 58 -21.77 -22.31 -25.82
CA GLU A 58 -21.02 -22.37 -27.07
C GLU A 58 -19.52 -22.37 -26.73
N ARG A 59 -18.82 -23.37 -27.27
CA ARG A 59 -17.40 -23.61 -27.04
C ARG A 59 -16.59 -22.52 -27.71
N ARG A 60 -15.76 -21.79 -26.95
CA ARG A 60 -14.60 -21.09 -27.51
C ARG A 60 -13.36 -21.31 -26.65
N THR A 61 -12.42 -21.97 -27.30
CA THR A 61 -11.01 -22.18 -26.97
C THR A 61 -10.28 -20.84 -26.82
N GLY A 62 -9.41 -20.71 -25.82
CA GLY A 62 -8.26 -19.82 -25.90
C GLY A 62 -8.17 -18.68 -24.86
N THR A 63 -7.03 -18.69 -24.15
CA THR A 63 -6.41 -17.62 -23.34
C THR A 63 -7.04 -17.27 -21.98
N VAL A 64 -6.40 -17.80 -20.92
CA VAL A 64 -6.60 -17.40 -19.53
C VAL A 64 -5.94 -16.04 -19.31
N ALA A 65 -6.69 -14.96 -19.53
CA ALA A 65 -6.32 -13.64 -19.02
C ALA A 65 -6.62 -13.62 -17.52
N LEU A 66 -5.57 -13.62 -16.67
CA LEU A 66 -5.70 -13.40 -15.23
C LEU A 66 -6.14 -11.94 -15.00
N GLN A 67 -7.45 -11.72 -14.96
CA GLN A 67 -8.02 -10.42 -14.64
C GLN A 67 -7.80 -10.14 -13.15
N ARG A 68 -6.82 -9.27 -12.86
CA ARG A 68 -6.51 -8.77 -11.52
C ARG A 68 -7.74 -8.04 -10.98
N VAL A 69 -8.43 -8.67 -10.02
CA VAL A 69 -9.56 -8.08 -9.31
C VAL A 69 -9.03 -6.97 -8.40
N LEU A 70 -8.98 -5.75 -8.92
CA LEU A 70 -8.92 -4.53 -8.13
C LEU A 70 -10.25 -4.41 -7.37
N ARG A 71 -10.27 -4.83 -6.11
CA ARG A 71 -11.36 -4.47 -5.20
C ARG A 71 -11.22 -2.99 -4.89
N ALA A 72 -11.97 -2.15 -5.61
CA ALA A 72 -12.19 -0.76 -5.25
C ALA A 72 -12.95 -0.73 -3.92
N SER A 73 -12.23 -0.60 -2.82
CA SER A 73 -12.83 -0.38 -1.51
C SER A 73 -13.20 1.10 -1.38
N HIS A 74 -14.51 1.37 -1.42
CA HIS A 74 -15.20 2.59 -1.02
C HIS A 74 -14.77 3.92 -1.65
N ALA A 75 -15.51 4.28 -2.71
CA ALA A 75 -15.64 5.64 -3.20
C ALA A 75 -16.26 6.53 -2.11
N ALA A 76 -15.44 7.34 -1.44
CA ALA A 76 -15.91 8.59 -0.89
C ALA A 76 -16.48 9.41 -2.06
N LYS A 77 -17.75 9.79 -1.95
CA LYS A 77 -18.45 10.65 -2.90
C LYS A 77 -17.79 12.04 -2.89
N SER A 78 -16.74 12.26 -3.69
CA SER A 78 -16.22 13.60 -3.98
C SER A 78 -16.88 14.12 -5.25
N GLY A 79 -17.63 15.21 -5.09
CA GLY A 79 -18.36 15.86 -6.16
C GLY A 79 -17.47 16.45 -7.26
N ARG A 80 -18.01 16.34 -8.47
CA ARG A 80 -17.74 17.02 -9.77
C ARG A 80 -16.31 17.14 -10.28
N CYS A 81 -16.24 16.89 -11.59
CA CYS A 81 -15.09 16.84 -12.49
C CYS A 81 -14.22 18.10 -12.42
N ASP A 82 -12.91 17.90 -12.24
CA ASP A 82 -11.88 18.89 -12.55
C ASP A 82 -10.87 18.24 -13.50
N GLU A 83 -10.76 18.82 -14.69
CA GLU A 83 -9.94 18.35 -15.81
C GLU A 83 -8.46 18.56 -15.44
N GLY A 84 -7.86 17.59 -14.76
CA GLY A 84 -6.43 17.60 -14.38
C GLY A 84 -6.11 17.08 -12.98
N ASP A 85 -7.11 16.82 -12.14
CA ASP A 85 -6.87 16.35 -10.77
C ASP A 85 -6.50 14.85 -10.75
N THR A 86 -5.21 14.55 -10.63
CA THR A 86 -4.73 13.17 -10.42
C THR A 86 -5.36 12.62 -9.14
N THR A 87 -6.03 11.47 -9.26
CA THR A 87 -6.69 10.87 -8.09
C THR A 87 -5.65 10.51 -7.02
N PRO A 88 -5.99 10.54 -5.71
CA PRO A 88 -5.05 10.21 -4.64
C PRO A 88 -4.39 8.83 -4.84
N LEU A 89 -5.15 7.86 -5.36
CA LEU A 89 -4.69 6.51 -5.65
C LEU A 89 -3.69 6.48 -6.81
N GLN A 90 -3.95 7.20 -7.91
CA GLN A 90 -3.04 7.29 -9.05
C GLN A 90 -1.71 7.94 -8.65
N PHE A 91 -1.80 9.05 -7.90
CA PHE A 91 -0.63 9.73 -7.36
C PHE A 91 0.17 8.80 -6.44
N ALA A 92 -0.49 8.15 -5.49
CA ALA A 92 0.15 7.22 -4.57
C ALA A 92 0.86 6.08 -5.32
N GLY A 93 0.23 5.49 -6.34
CA GLY A 93 0.84 4.44 -7.15
C GLY A 93 2.11 4.91 -7.87
N ALA A 94 2.09 6.08 -8.49
CA ALA A 94 3.26 6.64 -9.17
C ALA A 94 4.38 7.00 -8.19
N ALA A 95 4.06 7.69 -7.10
CA ALA A 95 5.01 8.13 -6.09
C ALA A 95 5.67 6.94 -5.37
N LEU A 96 4.89 5.94 -4.95
CA LEU A 96 5.41 4.75 -4.25
C LEU A 96 6.28 3.90 -5.17
N ARG A 97 5.89 3.72 -6.43
CA ARG A 97 6.71 3.00 -7.40
C ARG A 97 8.06 3.71 -7.60
N LEU A 98 8.03 5.03 -7.78
CA LEU A 98 9.25 5.80 -7.97
C LEU A 98 10.14 5.76 -6.71
N ALA A 99 9.55 5.84 -5.51
CA ALA A 99 10.27 5.72 -4.26
C ALA A 99 10.96 4.34 -4.10
N LEU A 100 10.26 3.25 -4.43
CA LEU A 100 10.85 1.91 -4.43
C LEU A 100 11.97 1.76 -5.46
N GLU A 101 11.81 2.34 -6.66
CA GLU A 101 12.86 2.35 -7.69
C GLU A 101 14.10 3.16 -7.26
N VAL A 102 13.93 4.22 -6.48
CA VAL A 102 15.03 4.97 -5.85
C VAL A 102 15.71 4.13 -4.75
N LEU A 103 14.94 3.44 -3.89
CA LEU A 103 15.51 2.53 -2.89
C LEU A 103 16.30 1.39 -3.50
N ASP A 104 15.90 0.93 -4.68
CA ASP A 104 16.61 -0.11 -5.44
C ASP A 104 17.84 0.43 -6.19
N GLY A 105 18.15 1.72 -6.10
CA GLY A 105 19.24 2.36 -6.86
C GLY A 105 19.02 2.41 -8.37
N ARG A 106 17.81 2.08 -8.85
CA ARG A 106 17.47 2.06 -10.30
C ARG A 106 17.16 3.45 -10.84
N ARG A 107 16.89 4.41 -9.97
CA ARG A 107 16.58 5.80 -10.33
C ARG A 107 17.23 6.79 -9.38
N SER A 108 17.51 7.98 -9.90
CA SER A 108 18.04 9.09 -9.11
C SER A 108 16.97 9.69 -8.18
N PRO A 109 17.32 10.05 -6.93
CA PRO A 109 16.42 10.74 -5.99
C PRO A 109 15.89 12.07 -6.55
N VAL A 110 16.59 12.68 -7.51
CA VAL A 110 16.18 13.94 -8.17
C VAL A 110 14.84 13.77 -8.89
N GLN A 111 14.56 12.58 -9.44
CA GLN A 111 13.30 12.30 -10.14
C GLN A 111 12.09 12.30 -9.19
N LEU A 112 12.31 12.12 -7.89
CA LEU A 112 11.26 12.10 -6.88
C LEU A 112 10.86 13.50 -6.40
N ARG A 113 11.65 14.53 -6.69
CA ARG A 113 11.41 15.94 -6.27
C ARG A 113 10.02 16.48 -6.59
N PRO A 114 9.40 16.19 -7.75
CA PRO A 114 8.04 16.63 -8.05
C PRO A 114 6.97 15.96 -7.17
N LEU A 115 7.25 14.75 -6.67
CA LEU A 115 6.27 13.90 -5.99
C LEU A 115 6.44 13.89 -4.47
N ALA A 116 7.60 14.24 -3.92
CA ALA A 116 7.87 14.12 -2.49
C ALA A 116 8.42 15.41 -1.87
N GLU A 117 8.25 15.56 -0.56
CA GLU A 117 8.93 16.61 0.21
C GLU A 117 10.42 16.29 0.40
N ALA A 118 11.23 17.33 0.60
CA ALA A 118 12.69 17.20 0.70
C ALA A 118 13.13 16.24 1.82
N GLY A 119 12.43 16.24 2.96
CA GLY A 119 12.73 15.31 4.07
C GLY A 119 12.52 13.84 3.70
N VAL A 120 11.47 13.53 2.93
CA VAL A 120 11.23 12.16 2.43
C VAL A 120 12.31 11.75 1.44
N ILE A 121 12.72 12.67 0.56
CA ILE A 121 13.78 12.40 -0.42
C ILE A 121 15.11 12.12 0.27
N ALA A 122 15.48 12.93 1.27
CA ALA A 122 16.71 12.74 2.04
C ALA A 122 16.70 11.39 2.80
N ALA A 123 15.58 11.02 3.41
CA ALA A 123 15.42 9.73 4.08
C ALA A 123 15.55 8.55 3.12
N LEU A 124 14.87 8.61 1.96
CA LEU A 124 14.96 7.58 0.93
C LEU A 124 16.38 7.44 0.37
N HIS A 125 17.05 8.56 0.11
CA HIS A 125 18.43 8.56 -0.34
C HIS A 125 19.36 7.89 0.66
N THR A 126 19.25 8.27 1.94
CA THR A 126 20.06 7.69 3.02
C THR A 126 19.82 6.18 3.12
N LEU A 127 18.57 5.72 2.99
CA LEU A 127 18.23 4.31 3.04
C LEU A 127 18.79 3.53 1.84
N ALA A 128 18.74 4.14 0.64
CA ALA A 128 19.27 3.57 -0.58
C ALA A 128 20.81 3.43 -0.53
N GLU A 129 21.52 4.48 -0.13
CA GLU A 129 22.98 4.47 -0.01
C GLU A 129 23.49 3.43 0.98
N ARG A 130 22.73 3.18 2.05
CA ARG A 130 23.08 2.18 3.06
C ARG A 130 22.60 0.77 2.73
N GLY A 131 21.85 0.58 1.64
CA GLY A 131 21.26 -0.72 1.30
C GLY A 131 20.33 -1.27 2.39
N GLN A 132 19.69 -0.38 3.17
CA GLN A 132 18.93 -0.73 4.39
C GLN A 132 17.44 -0.95 4.12
N ALA A 133 17.01 -0.99 2.86
CA ALA A 133 15.64 -1.31 2.52
C ALA A 133 15.34 -2.78 2.88
N PRO A 134 14.18 -3.09 3.48
CA PRO A 134 13.83 -4.48 3.82
C PRO A 134 13.85 -5.38 2.59
N GLY A 135 14.62 -6.48 2.70
CA GLY A 135 14.79 -7.49 1.66
C GLY A 135 15.55 -7.01 0.43
N TYR A 136 16.38 -5.96 0.53
CA TYR A 136 17.16 -5.41 -0.59
C TYR A 136 17.93 -6.49 -1.38
N GLU A 137 18.48 -7.48 -0.67
CA GLU A 137 19.19 -8.65 -1.21
C GLU A 137 18.31 -9.62 -2.01
N LEU A 138 16.98 -9.53 -1.89
CA LEU A 138 16.01 -10.40 -2.56
C LEU A 138 15.59 -9.90 -3.94
N GLY A 139 16.20 -8.81 -4.42
CA GLY A 139 15.99 -8.24 -5.74
C GLY A 139 15.06 -7.02 -5.75
N ALA A 140 14.67 -6.62 -6.95
CA ALA A 140 13.90 -5.40 -7.18
C ALA A 140 12.49 -5.45 -6.59
N ALA A 141 12.04 -4.34 -6.01
CA ALA A 141 10.71 -4.24 -5.42
C ALA A 141 9.63 -4.12 -6.51
N THR A 142 8.56 -4.90 -6.35
CA THR A 142 7.35 -4.85 -7.17
C THR A 142 6.16 -4.44 -6.30
N LEU A 143 5.58 -3.27 -6.57
CA LEU A 143 4.40 -2.77 -5.86
C LEU A 143 3.18 -3.64 -6.18
N THR A 144 2.44 -4.08 -5.15
CA THR A 144 1.32 -5.03 -5.32
C THR A 144 -0.04 -4.40 -5.03
N ARG A 145 -0.38 -4.24 -3.75
CA ARG A 145 -1.65 -3.70 -3.28
C ARG A 145 -1.42 -2.30 -2.73
N ILE A 146 -2.32 -1.38 -3.03
CA ILE A 146 -2.33 -0.02 -2.50
C ILE A 146 -3.73 0.25 -1.96
N ASP A 147 -3.81 0.63 -0.69
CA ASP A 147 -5.01 1.11 -0.04
C ASP A 147 -4.77 2.58 0.36
N VAL A 148 -5.65 3.46 -0.08
CA VAL A 148 -5.61 4.89 0.25
C VAL A 148 -6.80 5.24 1.13
N ILE A 149 -6.52 5.83 2.28
CA ILE A 149 -7.51 6.18 3.30
C ILE A 149 -7.45 7.70 3.49
N MET A 150 -8.51 8.39 3.09
CA MET A 150 -8.59 9.84 3.28
C MET A 150 -8.61 10.16 4.79
N ALA A 151 -7.65 10.97 5.24
CA ALA A 151 -7.53 11.45 6.62
C ALA A 151 -8.05 12.90 6.79
N GLY A 152 -8.58 13.48 5.71
CA GLY A 152 -9.18 14.80 5.65
C GLY A 152 -9.38 15.24 4.20
N ALA A 153 -9.83 16.48 4.00
CA ALA A 153 -10.08 17.01 2.65
C ALA A 153 -8.82 17.13 1.77
N ARG A 154 -7.63 17.21 2.39
CA ARG A 154 -6.34 17.42 1.71
C ARG A 154 -5.25 16.46 2.18
N ALA A 155 -5.59 15.39 2.86
CA ALA A 155 -4.61 14.42 3.35
C ALA A 155 -5.14 12.99 3.23
N ALA A 156 -4.26 12.06 2.91
CA ALA A 156 -4.58 10.64 2.90
C ALA A 156 -3.40 9.83 3.43
N GLU A 157 -3.72 8.82 4.23
CA GLU A 157 -2.78 7.78 4.62
C GLU A 157 -2.82 6.68 3.54
N VAL A 158 -1.66 6.10 3.27
CA VAL A 158 -1.46 5.09 2.24
C VAL A 158 -0.79 3.88 2.86
N CYS A 159 -1.42 2.73 2.71
CA CYS A 159 -0.83 1.44 3.07
C CYS A 159 -0.61 0.66 1.77
N ALA A 160 0.59 0.11 1.58
CA ALA A 160 0.84 -0.71 0.41
C ALA A 160 1.69 -1.94 0.73
N GLY A 161 1.52 -2.97 -0.10
CA GLY A 161 2.39 -4.14 -0.13
C GLY A 161 3.37 -4.04 -1.29
N TYR A 162 4.56 -4.60 -1.11
CA TYR A 162 5.51 -4.82 -2.20
C TYR A 162 6.21 -6.16 -2.05
N ASP A 163 6.51 -6.79 -3.17
CA ASP A 163 7.20 -8.06 -3.21
C ASP A 163 8.67 -7.84 -3.58
N ARG A 164 9.56 -8.59 -2.94
CA ARG A 164 10.95 -8.79 -3.39
C ARG A 164 11.23 -10.28 -3.42
N GLY A 165 11.51 -10.80 -4.61
CA GLY A 165 11.62 -12.24 -4.84
C GLY A 165 10.36 -12.97 -4.36
N THR A 166 10.51 -13.88 -3.39
CA THR A 166 9.40 -14.68 -2.82
C THR A 166 8.81 -14.08 -1.55
N ARG A 167 9.34 -12.96 -1.05
CA ARG A 167 8.93 -12.31 0.19
C ARG A 167 8.03 -11.11 -0.10
N HIS A 168 7.07 -10.91 0.82
CA HIS A 168 6.10 -9.82 0.75
C HIS A 168 6.35 -8.90 1.94
N PHE A 169 6.45 -7.61 1.68
CA PHE A 169 6.72 -6.56 2.64
C PHE A 169 5.60 -5.53 2.61
N ALA A 170 5.60 -4.65 3.61
CA ALA A 170 4.63 -3.58 3.73
C ALA A 170 5.32 -2.22 3.79
N LEU A 171 4.62 -1.20 3.34
CA LEU A 171 5.01 0.18 3.52
C LEU A 171 3.80 1.02 3.94
N ALA A 172 4.09 2.09 4.66
CA ALA A 172 3.13 3.10 5.06
C ALA A 172 3.62 4.47 4.58
N ALA A 173 2.69 5.28 4.10
CA ALA A 173 2.99 6.59 3.56
C ALA A 173 1.86 7.56 3.84
N ARG A 174 2.17 8.86 3.75
CA ARG A 174 1.17 9.93 3.85
C ARG A 174 1.31 10.88 2.69
N ILE A 175 0.19 11.19 2.06
CA ILE A 175 0.12 12.15 0.96
C ILE A 175 -0.74 13.35 1.35
N VAL A 176 -0.32 14.55 0.93
CA VAL A 176 -1.00 15.81 1.22
C VAL A 176 -1.23 16.58 -0.07
N ARG A 177 -2.43 17.13 -0.27
CA ARG A 177 -2.80 17.93 -1.44
C ARG A 177 -2.54 19.42 -1.19
N GLY A 178 -1.46 19.91 -1.77
CA GLY A 178 -1.09 21.32 -1.79
C GLY A 178 -1.81 22.11 -2.88
N ARG A 179 -1.20 23.22 -3.30
CA ARG A 179 -1.66 24.02 -4.46
C ARG A 179 -1.27 23.38 -5.79
N SER A 180 -0.15 22.66 -5.83
CA SER A 180 0.42 22.02 -7.02
C SER A 180 0.02 20.55 -7.17
N GLY A 181 -1.04 20.11 -6.47
CA GLY A 181 -1.45 18.70 -6.41
C GLY A 181 -0.93 17.95 -5.18
N TRP A 182 -0.96 16.63 -5.26
CA TRP A 182 -0.55 15.73 -4.19
C TRP A 182 0.97 15.68 -4.02
N ARG A 183 1.42 15.51 -2.77
CA ARG A 183 2.82 15.33 -2.40
C ARG A 183 2.96 14.26 -1.32
N LEU A 184 4.01 13.43 -1.43
CA LEU A 184 4.41 12.46 -0.43
C LEU A 184 5.16 13.16 0.71
N THR A 185 4.62 13.06 1.92
CA THR A 185 5.09 13.77 3.13
C THR A 185 5.68 12.82 4.18
N VAL A 186 5.23 11.56 4.19
CA VAL A 186 5.76 10.50 5.05
C VAL A 186 5.92 9.25 4.20
N PHE A 187 7.00 8.51 4.45
CA PHE A 187 7.27 7.22 3.83
C PHE A 187 8.02 6.32 4.80
N ARG A 188 7.54 5.08 4.98
CA ARG A 188 8.13 4.08 5.87
C ARG A 188 8.01 2.70 5.23
N VAL A 189 9.09 1.94 5.25
CA VAL A 189 9.15 0.54 4.85
C VAL A 189 9.37 -0.33 6.08
N CYS A 190 8.74 -1.50 6.11
CA CYS A 190 8.77 -2.44 7.24
C CYS A 190 9.28 -3.80 6.79
#